data_AF-A0A7C1TVH0-F1
#
_entry.id   AF-A0A7C1TVH0-F1
#
_cell.length_a   1.000
_cell.length_b   1.000
_cell.length_c   1.000
_cell.angle_alpha   90.00
_cell.angle_beta   90.00
_cell.angle_gamma   90.00
#
_symmetry.space_group_name_H-M   'P 1'
#
loop_
_entity.id
_entity.type
_entity.pdbx_description
1 polymer ?
#
loop_
_entity_poly.entity_id
_entity_poly.type
_entity_poly.pdbx_seq_one_letter_code
_entity_poly.pdbx_strand_id
1 'polypeptide(L)'
;MSLNTRAKFMMVVAIIFAAFSVFWATAPFTAINLPARFILDLSDWPLDSLSAQLDKNIMWLSAIGAGLLGAIAIFLGGVVAPAIKEGNKPIIRTTILAMVFWYVIDSVGSIASGVASNVFFNSIYLALVLIPLVGAGKNKKIG
;
A
#
# COMPACT_ATOMS: atom_id res chain seq x y z
N MET A 1 -1.64 -13.23 17.70
CA MET A 1 -1.41 -14.00 16.45
C MET A 1 -0.05 -14.69 16.49
N SER A 2 0.00 -15.96 16.05
CA SER A 2 1.28 -16.68 15.84
C SER A 2 2.12 -16.03 14.73
N LEU A 3 3.43 -16.32 14.67
CA LEU A 3 4.28 -15.83 13.58
C LEU A 3 3.82 -16.34 12.21
N ASN A 4 3.37 -17.60 12.13
CA ASN A 4 2.80 -18.17 10.91
C ASN A 4 1.53 -17.42 10.45
N THR A 5 0.63 -17.09 11.38
CA THR A 5 -0.59 -16.32 11.07
C THR A 5 -0.24 -14.92 10.58
N ARG A 6 0.73 -14.26 11.22
CA ARG A 6 1.21 -12.92 10.82
C ARG A 6 1.84 -12.92 9.44
N ALA A 7 2.68 -13.93 9.12
CA ALA A 7 3.30 -14.07 7.81
C ALA A 7 2.25 -14.31 6.72
N LYS A 8 1.27 -15.19 6.96
CA LYS A 8 0.14 -15.40 6.03
C LYS A 8 -0.69 -14.13 5.83
N PHE A 9 -0.95 -13.39 6.90
CA PHE A 9 -1.62 -12.09 6.81
C PHE A 9 -0.82 -11.13 5.93
N MET A 10 0.49 -10.99 6.15
CA MET A 10 1.34 -10.13 5.32
C MET A 10 1.34 -10.55 3.84
N MET A 11 1.31 -11.86 3.57
CA MET A 11 1.19 -12.35 2.20
C MET A 11 -0.15 -11.96 1.56
N VAL A 12 -1.26 -12.03 2.30
CA VAL A 12 -2.57 -11.55 1.81
C VAL A 12 -2.52 -10.05 1.51
N VAL A 13 -1.93 -9.24 2.39
CA VAL A 13 -1.75 -7.79 2.16
C VAL A 13 -0.92 -7.54 0.90
N ALA A 14 0.18 -8.27 0.71
CA ALA A 14 0.99 -8.18 -0.50
C ALA A 14 0.19 -8.49 -1.77
N ILE A 15 -0.64 -9.54 -1.76
CA ILE A 15 -1.50 -9.89 -2.91
C ILE A 15 -2.52 -8.78 -3.19
N ILE A 16 -3.15 -8.22 -2.15
CA ILE A 16 -4.09 -7.10 -2.30
C ILE A 16 -3.38 -5.89 -2.93
N PHE A 17 -2.18 -5.54 -2.45
CA PHE A 17 -1.41 -4.41 -2.99
C PHE A 17 -0.97 -4.66 -4.44
N ALA A 18 -0.61 -5.89 -4.79
CA ALA A 18 -0.29 -6.26 -6.17
C ALA A 18 -1.51 -6.12 -7.09
N ALA A 19 -2.70 -6.57 -6.64
CA ALA A 19 -3.93 -6.40 -7.41
C ALA A 19 -4.30 -4.91 -7.59
N PHE A 20 -4.19 -4.12 -6.51
CA PHE A 20 -4.44 -2.69 -6.56
C PHE A 20 -3.47 -1.97 -7.50
N SER A 21 -2.19 -2.35 -7.48
CA SER A 21 -1.16 -1.86 -8.41
C SER A 21 -1.55 -2.16 -9.87
N VAL A 22 -2.01 -3.38 -10.19
CA VAL A 22 -2.45 -3.72 -11.55
C VAL A 22 -3.66 -2.88 -12.00
N PHE A 23 -4.65 -2.69 -11.12
CA PHE A 23 -5.81 -1.85 -11.46
C PHE A 23 -5.42 -0.39 -11.64
N TRP A 24 -4.57 0.15 -10.78
CA TRP A 24 -4.10 1.54 -10.89
C TRP A 24 -3.20 1.74 -12.13
N ALA A 25 -2.42 0.73 -12.51
CA ALA A 25 -1.58 0.75 -13.72
C ALA A 25 -2.39 0.91 -15.01
N THR A 26 -3.72 0.72 -14.97
CA THR A 26 -4.58 0.98 -16.14
C THR A 26 -4.70 2.46 -16.50
N ALA A 27 -4.31 3.40 -15.62
CA ALA A 27 -4.51 4.85 -15.78
C ALA A 27 -4.13 5.41 -17.16
N PRO A 28 -2.96 5.08 -17.75
CA PRO A 28 -2.55 5.62 -19.05
C PRO A 28 -3.31 5.04 -20.24
N PHE A 29 -4.07 3.96 -20.06
CA PHE A 29 -4.71 3.21 -21.15
C PHE A 29 -6.19 3.58 -21.24
N THR A 30 -6.52 4.63 -21.99
CA THR A 30 -7.87 5.21 -22.08
C THR A 30 -8.99 4.20 -22.36
N ALA A 31 -8.71 3.13 -23.12
CA ALA A 31 -9.69 2.07 -23.41
C ALA A 31 -10.10 1.24 -22.18
N ILE A 32 -9.26 1.19 -21.14
CA ILE A 32 -9.43 0.29 -19.98
C ILE A 32 -9.14 0.97 -18.63
N ASN A 33 -9.01 2.30 -18.57
CA ASN A 33 -8.58 3.03 -17.37
C ASN A 33 -9.70 3.27 -16.33
N LEU A 34 -10.88 2.67 -16.51
CA LEU A 34 -11.97 2.77 -15.53
C LEU A 34 -11.56 2.33 -14.11
N PRO A 35 -10.80 1.23 -13.90
CA PRO A 35 -10.35 0.84 -12.56
C PRO A 35 -9.46 1.91 -11.91
N ALA A 36 -8.52 2.49 -12.66
CA ALA A 36 -7.68 3.57 -12.18
C ALA A 36 -8.49 4.83 -11.83
N ARG A 37 -9.45 5.21 -12.67
CA ARG A 37 -10.34 6.36 -12.42
C ARG A 37 -11.17 6.16 -11.16
N PHE A 38 -11.70 4.94 -10.96
CA PHE A 38 -12.42 4.59 -9.74
C PHE A 38 -11.54 4.69 -8.50
N ILE A 39 -10.30 4.19 -8.56
CA ILE A 39 -9.35 4.30 -7.45
C ILE A 39 -9.08 5.77 -7.10
N LEU A 40 -8.77 6.60 -8.10
CA LEU A 40 -8.44 8.00 -7.90
C LEU A 40 -9.62 8.81 -7.35
N ASP A 41 -10.81 8.63 -7.94
CA ASP A 41 -12.04 9.29 -7.52
C ASP A 41 -12.50 8.82 -6.11
N LEU A 42 -12.29 7.54 -5.79
CA LEU A 42 -12.59 7.03 -4.44
C LEU A 42 -11.67 7.67 -3.40
N SER A 43 -10.38 7.78 -3.73
CA SER A 43 -9.38 8.43 -2.89
C SER A 43 -9.65 9.92 -2.72
N ASP A 44 -10.20 10.58 -3.74
CA ASP A 44 -10.66 11.99 -3.72
C ASP A 44 -12.15 12.11 -3.40
N TRP A 45 -12.57 11.40 -2.34
CA TRP A 45 -13.98 11.32 -1.95
C TRP A 45 -14.67 12.70 -1.89
N PRO A 46 -15.90 12.85 -2.44
CA PRO A 46 -16.81 11.80 -2.91
C PRO A 46 -16.61 11.32 -4.36
N LEU A 47 -17.10 10.11 -4.67
CA LEU A 47 -17.11 9.54 -6.03
C LEU A 47 -18.05 10.31 -6.98
N ASP A 48 -17.57 11.39 -7.58
CA ASP A 48 -18.34 12.24 -8.48
C ASP A 48 -17.65 12.53 -9.83
N SER A 49 -16.39 12.12 -9.98
CA SER A 49 -15.53 12.47 -11.11
C SER A 49 -15.20 11.27 -12.02
N LEU A 50 -15.87 10.13 -11.83
CA LEU A 50 -15.72 8.92 -12.65
C LEU A 50 -15.87 9.11 -14.16
N SER A 51 -16.58 10.16 -14.63
CA SER A 51 -16.72 10.48 -16.06
C SER A 51 -15.62 11.40 -16.61
N ALA A 52 -14.80 12.02 -15.76
CA ALA A 52 -13.70 12.89 -16.17
C ALA A 52 -12.53 12.11 -16.78
N GLN A 53 -11.94 12.64 -17.85
CA GLN A 53 -10.72 12.07 -18.43
C GLN A 53 -9.51 12.43 -17.56
N LEU A 54 -8.58 11.49 -17.41
CA LEU A 54 -7.32 11.75 -16.73
C LEU A 54 -6.42 12.61 -17.62
N ASP A 55 -5.79 13.63 -17.07
CA ASP A 55 -4.76 14.37 -17.81
C ASP A 55 -3.43 13.58 -17.87
N LYS A 56 -2.51 14.06 -18.72
CA LYS A 56 -1.20 13.43 -18.95
C LYS A 56 -0.39 13.26 -17.66
N ASN A 57 -0.42 14.24 -16.75
CA ASN A 57 0.37 14.19 -15.52
C ASN A 57 -0.23 13.18 -14.55
N ILE A 58 -1.56 13.11 -14.43
CA ILE A 58 -2.23 12.10 -13.60
C ILE A 58 -1.95 10.70 -14.15
N MET A 59 -2.03 10.49 -15.46
CA MET A 59 -1.68 9.20 -16.09
C MET A 59 -0.23 8.80 -15.77
N TRP A 60 0.71 9.72 -15.95
CA TRP A 60 2.13 9.47 -15.73
C TRP A 60 2.46 9.17 -14.26
N LEU A 61 1.96 10.00 -13.34
CA LEU A 61 2.17 9.81 -11.89
C LEU A 61 1.47 8.54 -11.40
N SER A 62 0.30 8.20 -11.95
CA SER A 62 -0.38 6.94 -11.65
C SER A 62 0.44 5.72 -12.10
N ALA A 63 1.08 5.77 -13.28
CA ALA A 63 1.95 4.68 -13.73
C ALA A 63 3.16 4.49 -12.80
N ILE A 64 3.78 5.60 -12.36
CA ILE A 64 4.88 5.57 -11.37
C ILE A 64 4.39 4.98 -10.06
N GLY A 65 3.28 5.51 -9.52
CA GLY A 65 2.73 5.07 -8.23
C GLY A 65 2.32 3.61 -8.25
N ALA A 66 1.65 3.15 -9.31
CA ALA A 66 1.28 1.76 -9.50
C ALA A 66 2.51 0.85 -9.54
N GLY A 67 3.56 1.22 -10.29
CA GLY A 67 4.81 0.46 -10.36
C GLY A 67 5.52 0.36 -9.00
N LEU A 68 5.62 1.47 -8.27
CA LEU A 68 6.21 1.48 -6.92
C LEU A 68 5.39 0.65 -5.93
N LEU A 69 4.05 0.71 -5.97
CA LEU A 69 3.20 -0.12 -5.14
C LEU A 69 3.36 -1.62 -5.46
N GLY A 70 3.50 -1.97 -6.74
CA GLY A 70 3.78 -3.34 -7.17
C GLY A 70 5.11 -3.85 -6.63
N ALA A 71 6.17 -3.02 -6.65
CA ALA A 71 7.45 -3.34 -6.03
C ALA A 71 7.33 -3.53 -4.50
N ILE A 72 6.59 -2.65 -3.81
CA ILE A 72 6.31 -2.80 -2.37
C ILE A 72 5.57 -4.10 -2.10
N ALA A 73 4.57 -4.46 -2.90
CA ALA A 73 3.83 -5.72 -2.76
C ALA A 73 4.79 -6.92 -2.84
N ILE A 74 5.70 -6.93 -3.81
CA ILE A 74 6.72 -7.99 -3.94
C ILE A 74 7.64 -8.02 -2.72
N PHE A 75 8.12 -6.88 -2.21
CA PHE A 75 8.94 -6.85 -1.00
C PHE A 75 8.18 -7.33 0.25
N LEU A 76 6.91 -6.94 0.41
CA LEU A 76 6.09 -7.37 1.52
C LEU A 76 5.88 -8.90 1.51
N GLY A 77 5.55 -9.47 0.35
CA GLY A 77 5.33 -10.91 0.21
C GLY A 77 6.63 -11.73 0.21
N GLY A 78 7.63 -11.30 -0.54
CA GLY A 78 8.87 -12.06 -0.78
C GLY A 78 9.95 -11.89 0.29
N VAL A 79 9.96 -10.77 1.01
CA VAL A 79 10.99 -10.48 2.03
C VAL A 79 10.36 -10.38 3.41
N VAL A 80 9.32 -9.56 3.58
CA VAL A 80 8.78 -9.25 4.90
C VAL A 80 7.98 -10.42 5.49
N ALA A 81 7.14 -11.10 4.71
CA ALA A 81 6.38 -12.23 5.21
C ALA A 81 7.28 -13.40 5.72
N PRO A 82 8.33 -13.83 5.00
CA PRO A 82 9.33 -14.77 5.53
C PRO A 82 10.04 -14.24 6.78
N ALA A 83 10.48 -12.98 6.76
CA ALA A 83 11.14 -12.35 7.91
C ALA A 83 10.27 -12.33 9.17
N ILE A 84 8.96 -12.16 9.03
CA ILE A 84 8.00 -12.28 10.15
C ILE A 84 8.01 -13.71 10.71
N LYS A 85 7.98 -14.73 9.84
CA LYS A 85 7.98 -16.13 10.24
C LYS A 85 9.25 -16.51 11.02
N GLU A 86 10.39 -15.95 10.62
CA GLU A 86 11.71 -16.14 11.25
C GLU A 86 11.92 -15.26 12.50
N GLY A 87 11.06 -14.28 12.73
CA GLY A 87 11.22 -13.29 13.80
C GLY A 87 12.39 -12.33 13.58
N ASN A 88 12.74 -12.04 12.33
CA ASN A 88 13.85 -11.16 11.94
C ASN A 88 13.53 -9.69 12.28
N LYS A 89 13.99 -9.26 13.47
CA LYS A 89 13.71 -7.93 14.04
C LYS A 89 14.20 -6.77 13.17
N PRO A 90 15.43 -6.78 12.60
CA PRO A 90 15.88 -5.72 11.70
C PRO A 90 14.92 -5.47 10.53
N ILE A 91 14.54 -6.51 9.79
CA ILE A 91 13.63 -6.36 8.65
C ILE A 91 12.26 -5.82 9.11
N ILE A 92 11.68 -6.41 10.16
CA ILE A 92 10.39 -5.94 10.70
C ILE A 92 10.43 -4.46 11.08
N ARG A 93 11.47 -4.03 11.80
CA ARG A 93 11.61 -2.63 12.24
C ARG A 93 11.79 -1.68 11.06
N THR A 94 12.64 -2.04 10.10
CA THR A 94 12.84 -1.25 8.89
C THR A 94 11.57 -1.11 8.09
N THR A 95 10.78 -2.20 7.93
CA THR A 95 9.48 -2.12 7.25
C THR A 95 8.52 -1.18 7.97
N ILE A 96 8.43 -1.25 9.31
CA ILE A 96 7.57 -0.33 10.07
C ILE A 96 7.99 1.13 9.81
N LEU A 97 9.28 1.45 9.90
CA LEU A 97 9.79 2.80 9.66
C LEU A 97 9.51 3.28 8.23
N ALA A 98 9.76 2.43 7.24
CA ALA A 98 9.52 2.76 5.84
C ALA A 98 8.03 3.07 5.57
N MET A 99 7.12 2.26 6.11
CA MET A 99 5.68 2.46 5.90
C MET A 99 5.14 3.66 6.65
N VAL A 100 5.65 3.95 7.86
CA VAL A 100 5.29 5.17 8.60
C VAL A 100 5.82 6.41 7.86
N PHE A 101 7.04 6.36 7.34
CA PHE A 101 7.60 7.46 6.55
C PHE A 101 6.78 7.72 5.30
N TRP A 102 6.44 6.67 4.53
CA TRP A 102 5.54 6.78 3.38
C TRP A 102 4.20 7.41 3.76
N TYR A 103 3.54 6.90 4.82
CA TYR A 103 2.26 7.42 5.29
C TYR A 103 2.31 8.93 5.59
N VAL A 104 3.37 9.40 6.26
CA VAL A 104 3.53 10.82 6.60
C VAL A 104 3.68 11.65 5.33
N ILE A 105 4.60 11.28 4.44
CA ILE A 105 4.85 12.04 3.21
C ILE A 105 3.61 12.07 2.31
N ASP A 106 2.97 10.93 2.09
CA ASP A 106 1.82 10.81 1.20
C ASP A 106 0.58 11.52 1.76
N SER A 107 0.35 11.43 3.08
CA SER A 107 -0.78 12.12 3.73
C SER A 107 -0.60 13.63 3.74
N VAL A 108 0.62 14.13 3.99
CA VAL A 108 0.91 15.58 3.89
C VAL A 108 0.74 16.05 2.45
N GLY A 109 1.24 15.29 1.48
CA GLY A 109 1.05 15.58 0.06
C GLY A 109 -0.43 15.64 -0.34
N SER A 110 -1.21 14.67 0.13
CA SER A 110 -2.66 14.58 -0.12
C SER A 110 -3.42 15.80 0.41
N ILE A 111 -3.12 16.23 1.64
CA ILE A 111 -3.71 17.45 2.21
C ILE A 111 -3.31 18.68 1.38
N ALA A 112 -2.02 18.80 1.04
CA ALA A 112 -1.50 19.93 0.27
C ALA A 112 -2.09 20.02 -1.16
N SER A 113 -2.46 18.88 -1.75
CA SER A 113 -3.10 18.81 -3.06
C SER A 113 -4.64 18.91 -3.02
N GLY A 114 -5.24 19.10 -1.84
CA GLY A 114 -6.70 19.21 -1.68
C GLY A 114 -7.46 17.89 -1.51
N VAL A 115 -6.76 16.75 -1.47
CA VAL A 115 -7.34 15.39 -1.43
C VAL A 115 -7.24 14.84 0.01
N ALA A 116 -7.76 15.57 0.99
CA ALA A 116 -7.59 15.21 2.41
C ALA A 116 -8.25 13.88 2.78
N SER A 117 -9.29 13.47 2.04
CA SER A 117 -9.94 12.16 2.15
C SER A 117 -8.96 10.99 1.96
N ASN A 118 -7.90 11.16 1.17
CA ASN A 118 -6.89 10.12 0.97
C ASN A 118 -6.14 9.73 2.26
N VAL A 119 -6.07 10.61 3.26
CA VAL A 119 -5.45 10.31 4.57
C VAL A 119 -6.18 9.15 5.27
N PHE A 120 -7.50 9.05 5.09
CA PHE A 120 -8.29 7.94 5.62
C PHE A 120 -7.88 6.60 4.98
N PHE A 121 -7.77 6.57 3.65
CA PHE A 121 -7.36 5.37 2.91
C PHE A 121 -5.91 4.99 3.23
N ASN A 122 -5.00 5.97 3.31
CA ASN A 122 -3.62 5.76 3.75
C ASN A 122 -3.56 5.15 5.16
N SER A 123 -4.46 5.55 6.06
CA SER A 123 -4.54 4.99 7.41
C SER A 123 -4.96 3.51 7.38
N ILE A 124 -5.89 3.14 6.50
CA ILE A 124 -6.28 1.74 6.29
C ILE A 124 -5.09 0.93 5.75
N TYR A 125 -4.39 1.43 4.73
CA TYR A 125 -3.23 0.76 4.16
C TYR A 125 -2.10 0.58 5.18
N LEU A 126 -1.81 1.62 5.96
CA LEU A 126 -0.82 1.54 7.03
C LEU A 126 -1.24 0.51 8.07
N ALA A 127 -2.49 0.51 8.52
CA ALA A 127 -3.00 -0.46 9.49
C ALA A 127 -2.85 -1.90 8.98
N LEU A 128 -3.21 -2.18 7.73
CA LEU A 128 -3.06 -3.50 7.10
C LEU A 128 -1.62 -4.01 7.18
N VAL A 129 -0.63 -3.14 6.94
CA VAL A 129 0.79 -3.53 7.00
C VAL A 129 1.29 -3.62 8.45
N LEU A 130 0.88 -2.72 9.35
CA LEU A 130 1.37 -2.71 10.73
C LEU A 130 0.81 -3.84 11.60
N ILE A 131 -0.44 -4.25 11.42
CA ILE A 131 -1.09 -5.32 12.20
C ILE A 131 -0.22 -6.61 12.28
N PRO A 132 0.24 -7.19 11.16
CA PRO A 132 1.07 -8.40 11.21
C PRO A 132 2.49 -8.15 11.75
N LEU A 133 3.02 -6.92 11.67
CA LEU A 133 4.38 -6.56 12.10
C LEU A 133 4.48 -6.29 13.61
N VAL A 134 3.51 -5.57 14.18
CA VAL A 134 3.54 -5.14 15.58
C VAL A 134 3.46 -6.35 16.52
N GLY A 135 4.49 -6.52 17.34
CA GLY A 135 4.61 -7.63 18.29
C GLY A 135 5.20 -8.92 17.72
N ALA A 136 5.51 -8.99 16.42
CA ALA A 136 6.19 -10.16 15.83
C ALA A 136 7.58 -10.39 16.45
N GLY A 137 8.30 -9.32 16.83
CA GLY A 137 9.62 -9.40 17.46
C GLY A 137 9.64 -9.84 18.94
N LYS A 138 8.49 -9.99 19.62
CA LYS A 138 8.45 -10.36 21.05
C LYS A 138 8.46 -11.88 21.31
N ASN A 139 8.31 -12.70 20.27
CA ASN A 139 7.99 -14.13 20.42
C ASN A 139 9.18 -15.10 20.37
N LYS A 140 10.43 -14.65 20.21
CA LYS A 140 11.59 -15.55 20.33
C LYS A 140 11.98 -15.64 21.80
N LYS A 141 11.34 -16.54 22.56
CA LYS A 141 11.94 -17.07 23.79
C LYS A 141 13.23 -17.76 23.36
N ILE A 142 14.36 -17.22 23.82
CA ILE A 142 15.67 -17.83 23.69
C ILE A 142 15.60 -19.08 24.57
N GLY A 143 15.55 -20.26 23.93
CA GLY A 143 15.89 -21.52 24.58
C GLY A 143 17.39 -21.71 24.52
#